data_AF-A0A351GJJ0-F1
#
_entry.id   AF-A0A351GJJ0-F1
#
_cell.length_a   1.000
_cell.length_b   1.000
_cell.length_c   1.000
_cell.angle_alpha   90.00
_cell.angle_beta   90.00
_cell.angle_gamma   90.00
#
_symmetry.space_group_name_H-M   'P 1'
#
loop_
_entity.id
_entity.type
_entity.pdbx_description
1 polymer ?
#
loop_
_entity_poly.entity_id
_entity_poly.type
_entity_poly.pdbx_seq_one_letter_code
_entity_poly.pdbx_strand_id
1 'polypeptide(L)'
;MLNAYNKIANLYGLIASAVYGTQLNQAKQILVQTLPKHGNVLIIGGGNGEILQAIFDYAPNLSVTFVEASDTMLSLAKQITPETMSINFVHSDSFDYRQQHIDAIYAAFFFDIFSPTDADKIIQILEEKHPNKPTWHIADFNLQGVTKWKSLRKVQIKASILFFRLVANHAYTELPPLFSYFRNKGFKSLTKKTLAYNFLCIEVFQRP
;
A
#
# COMPACT_ATOMS: atom_id res chain seq x y z
N MET A 1 11.82 -10.05 1.76
CA MET A 1 12.09 -8.94 0.83
C MET A 1 12.86 -7.78 1.49
N LEU A 2 13.33 -7.93 2.74
CA LEU A 2 14.10 -6.92 3.45
C LEU A 2 15.24 -6.35 2.59
N ASN A 3 15.35 -5.03 2.53
CA ASN A 3 16.35 -4.25 1.81
C ASN A 3 16.45 -4.46 0.29
N ALA A 4 15.54 -5.24 -0.34
CA ALA A 4 15.55 -5.47 -1.79
C ALA A 4 15.36 -4.17 -2.61
N TYR A 5 14.77 -3.14 -2.00
CA TYR A 5 14.45 -1.87 -2.65
C TYR A 5 15.50 -0.77 -2.42
N ASN A 6 16.53 -1.01 -1.61
CA ASN A 6 17.53 0.00 -1.26
C ASN A 6 18.19 0.64 -2.49
N LYS A 7 18.51 -0.19 -3.49
CA LYS A 7 19.19 0.25 -4.72
C LYS A 7 18.36 1.22 -5.56
N ILE A 8 17.03 1.16 -5.45
CA ILE A 8 16.12 2.03 -6.22
C ILE A 8 15.41 3.06 -5.35
N ALA A 9 15.62 3.08 -4.02
CA ALA A 9 14.89 3.94 -3.10
C ALA A 9 14.86 5.41 -3.53
N ASN A 10 16.01 5.95 -3.94
CA ASN A 10 16.15 7.36 -4.35
C ASN A 10 15.51 7.68 -5.71
N LEU A 11 15.34 6.68 -6.59
CA LEU A 11 14.84 6.87 -7.95
C LEU A 11 13.43 6.29 -8.14
N TYR A 12 12.91 5.57 -7.15
CA TYR A 12 11.65 4.84 -7.28
C TYR A 12 10.48 5.74 -7.61
N GLY A 13 10.35 6.89 -6.93
CA GLY A 13 9.31 7.87 -7.21
C GLY A 13 9.37 8.40 -8.65
N LEU A 14 10.59 8.63 -9.18
CA LEU A 14 10.79 9.07 -10.57
C LEU A 14 10.41 7.97 -11.57
N ILE A 15 10.81 6.73 -11.32
CA ILE A 15 10.47 5.57 -12.17
C ILE A 15 8.96 5.35 -12.18
N ALA A 16 8.32 5.35 -11.01
CA ALA A 16 6.88 5.18 -10.88
C ALA A 16 6.11 6.31 -11.59
N SER A 17 6.55 7.55 -11.44
CA SER A 17 5.97 8.71 -12.13
C SER A 17 6.16 8.63 -13.65
N ALA A 18 7.30 8.15 -14.15
CA ALA A 18 7.51 7.97 -15.59
C ALA A 18 6.57 6.90 -16.20
N VAL A 19 6.24 5.84 -15.45
CA VAL A 19 5.39 4.74 -15.95
C VAL A 19 3.90 5.07 -15.82
N TYR A 20 3.50 5.71 -14.73
CA TYR A 20 2.08 5.88 -14.34
C TYR A 20 1.62 7.33 -14.23
N GLY A 21 2.52 8.29 -14.46
CA GLY A 21 2.25 9.72 -14.29
C GLY A 21 1.92 10.07 -12.84
N THR A 22 1.07 11.08 -12.67
CA THR A 22 0.62 11.55 -11.35
C THR A 22 -0.50 10.69 -10.74
N GLN A 23 -0.98 9.67 -11.45
CA GLN A 23 -2.19 8.92 -11.07
C GLN A 23 -1.99 8.09 -9.80
N LEU A 24 -0.78 7.55 -9.57
CA LEU A 24 -0.48 6.85 -8.32
C LEU A 24 -0.53 7.80 -7.13
N ASN A 25 0.07 8.98 -7.26
CA ASN A 25 0.05 9.99 -6.21
C ASN A 25 -1.37 10.46 -5.94
N GLN A 26 -2.17 10.70 -6.99
CA GLN A 26 -3.60 11.00 -6.82
C GLN A 26 -4.35 9.90 -6.07
N ALA A 27 -4.11 8.62 -6.39
CA ALA A 27 -4.74 7.51 -5.68
C ALA A 27 -4.33 7.45 -4.20
N LYS A 28 -3.05 7.64 -3.89
CA LYS A 28 -2.54 7.73 -2.52
C LYS A 28 -3.23 8.86 -1.75
N GLN A 29 -3.33 10.06 -2.33
CA GLN A 29 -3.98 11.21 -1.72
C GLN A 29 -5.48 10.98 -1.46
N ILE A 30 -6.20 10.36 -2.41
CA ILE A 30 -7.59 9.97 -2.22
C ILE A 30 -7.71 8.95 -1.09
N LEU A 31 -6.78 7.99 -0.99
CA LEU A 31 -6.79 6.98 0.06
C LEU A 31 -6.57 7.60 1.44
N VAL A 32 -5.66 8.59 1.57
CA VAL A 32 -5.46 9.33 2.83
C VAL A 32 -6.77 9.92 3.36
N GLN A 33 -7.59 10.48 2.46
CA GLN A 33 -8.88 11.08 2.82
C GLN A 33 -9.91 10.05 3.33
N THR A 34 -9.61 8.76 3.27
CA THR A 34 -10.48 7.72 3.83
C THR A 34 -10.10 7.32 5.26
N LEU A 35 -8.93 7.71 5.75
CA LEU A 35 -8.45 7.34 7.08
C LEU A 35 -9.32 7.94 8.20
N PRO A 36 -9.35 7.32 9.40
CA PRO A 36 -9.93 7.94 10.57
C PRO A 36 -9.16 9.21 10.97
N LYS A 37 -9.80 10.09 11.76
CA LYS A 37 -9.19 11.36 12.23
C LYS A 37 -8.33 11.21 13.49
N HIS A 38 -8.48 10.09 14.19
CA HIS A 38 -7.80 9.73 15.43
C HIS A 38 -7.69 8.20 15.54
N GLY A 39 -6.84 7.71 16.43
CA GLY A 39 -6.61 6.27 16.62
C GLY A 39 -5.27 5.79 16.07
N ASN A 40 -5.12 4.47 15.99
CA ASN A 40 -3.89 3.79 15.59
C ASN A 40 -3.99 3.33 14.14
N VAL A 41 -3.08 3.82 13.29
CA VAL A 41 -3.03 3.46 11.86
C VAL A 41 -1.76 2.69 11.58
N LEU A 42 -1.89 1.55 10.91
CA LEU A 42 -0.77 0.80 10.36
C LEU A 42 -0.58 1.19 8.89
N ILE A 43 0.58 1.74 8.55
CA ILE A 43 0.99 1.95 7.15
C ILE A 43 1.92 0.81 6.77
N ILE A 44 1.55 0.01 5.77
CA ILE A 44 2.38 -1.08 5.24
C ILE A 44 2.94 -0.71 3.87
N GLY A 45 4.25 -0.92 3.68
CA GLY A 45 4.95 -0.52 2.45
C GLY A 45 4.90 0.98 2.22
N GLY A 46 5.14 1.76 3.29
CA GLY A 46 5.02 3.21 3.24
C GLY A 46 6.05 3.90 2.34
N GLY A 47 7.07 3.17 1.87
CA GLY A 47 8.10 3.66 0.97
C GLY A 47 8.94 4.76 1.61
N ASN A 48 9.34 5.75 0.81
CA ASN A 48 10.13 6.91 1.23
C ASN A 48 9.36 7.94 2.07
N GLY A 49 8.12 7.66 2.47
CA GLY A 49 7.33 8.52 3.35
C GLY A 49 6.64 9.70 2.68
N GLU A 50 6.62 9.80 1.34
CA GLU A 50 6.00 10.91 0.59
C GLU A 50 4.54 11.22 1.01
N ILE A 51 3.85 10.22 1.58
CA ILE A 51 2.46 10.34 2.02
C ILE A 51 2.30 10.91 3.44
N LEU A 52 3.37 10.95 4.23
CA LEU A 52 3.31 11.29 5.66
C LEU A 52 2.80 12.71 5.90
N GLN A 53 3.25 13.68 5.10
CA GLN A 53 2.76 15.06 5.19
C GLN A 53 1.25 15.13 4.94
N ALA A 54 0.76 14.48 3.89
CA ALA A 54 -0.67 14.49 3.57
C ALA A 54 -1.52 13.81 4.66
N ILE A 55 -1.00 12.75 5.28
CA ILE A 55 -1.67 12.10 6.43
C ILE A 55 -1.71 13.06 7.61
N PHE A 56 -0.59 13.72 7.93
CA PHE A 56 -0.50 14.67 9.03
C PHE A 56 -1.45 15.87 8.83
N ASP A 57 -1.49 16.44 7.63
CA ASP A 57 -2.39 17.55 7.29
C ASP A 57 -3.86 17.14 7.40
N TYR A 58 -4.19 15.91 6.99
CA TYR A 58 -5.56 15.40 7.03
C TYR A 58 -6.01 14.98 8.43
N ALA A 59 -5.14 14.32 9.21
CA ALA A 59 -5.46 13.70 10.49
C ALA A 59 -4.23 13.75 11.44
N PRO A 60 -3.93 14.95 11.99
CA PRO A 60 -2.69 15.18 12.77
C PRO A 60 -2.63 14.40 14.09
N ASN A 61 -3.77 13.88 14.57
CA ASN A 61 -3.89 13.15 15.84
C ASN A 61 -3.82 11.63 15.68
N LEU A 62 -3.42 11.13 14.51
CA LEU A 62 -3.18 9.70 14.31
C LEU A 62 -1.88 9.26 14.98
N SER A 63 -1.92 8.10 15.64
CA SER A 63 -0.71 7.36 16.01
C SER A 63 -0.39 6.37 14.90
N VAL A 64 0.74 6.56 14.23
CA VAL A 64 1.12 5.80 13.03
C VAL A 64 2.16 4.75 13.39
N THR A 65 1.90 3.49 13.02
CA THR A 65 2.95 2.47 12.90
C THR A 65 3.31 2.35 11.42
N PHE A 66 4.54 2.73 11.06
CA PHE A 66 5.02 2.75 9.68
C PHE A 66 5.97 1.58 9.44
N VAL A 67 5.52 0.58 8.68
CA VAL A 67 6.29 -0.63 8.35
C VAL A 67 6.82 -0.52 6.93
N GLU A 68 8.15 -0.59 6.79
CA GLU A 68 8.83 -0.60 5.50
C GLU A 68 9.99 -1.60 5.53
N ALA A 69 10.19 -2.31 4.43
CA ALA A 69 11.20 -3.35 4.30
C ALA A 69 12.56 -2.79 3.87
N SER A 70 12.63 -1.59 3.31
CA SER A 70 13.87 -0.91 2.94
C SER A 70 14.34 0.07 4.01
N ASP A 71 15.52 -0.16 4.59
CA ASP A 71 16.15 0.77 5.53
C ASP A 71 16.41 2.17 4.92
N THR A 72 16.65 2.21 3.62
CA THR A 72 16.96 3.43 2.87
C THR A 72 15.69 4.25 2.69
N MET A 73 14.59 3.61 2.27
CA MET A 73 13.28 4.26 2.21
C MET A 73 12.82 4.71 3.60
N LEU A 74 13.03 3.88 4.62
CA LEU A 74 12.70 4.23 6.00
C LEU A 74 13.48 5.45 6.50
N SER A 75 14.77 5.56 6.13
CA SER A 75 15.62 6.70 6.46
C SER A 75 15.14 7.98 5.76
N LEU A 76 14.77 7.89 4.48
CA LEU A 76 14.16 9.01 3.75
C LEU A 76 12.83 9.44 4.39
N ALA A 77 11.99 8.48 4.76
CA ALA A 77 10.71 8.75 5.42
C ALA A 77 10.91 9.54 6.72
N LYS A 78 11.85 9.11 7.56
CA LYS A 78 12.20 9.80 8.81
C LYS A 78 12.63 11.25 8.60
N GLN A 79 13.36 11.55 7.51
CA GLN A 79 13.84 12.91 7.22
C GLN A 79 12.72 13.89 6.85
N ILE A 80 11.66 13.40 6.20
CA ILE A 80 10.56 14.24 5.73
C ILE A 80 9.32 14.18 6.63
N THR A 81 9.40 13.44 7.73
CA THR A 81 8.30 13.29 8.68
C THR A 81 8.08 14.60 9.43
N PRO A 82 6.82 15.06 9.57
CA PRO A 82 6.52 16.21 10.42
C PRO A 82 6.96 15.96 11.87
N GLU A 83 7.70 16.90 12.46
CA GLU A 83 8.34 16.72 13.79
C GLU A 83 7.36 16.33 14.91
N THR A 84 6.10 16.79 14.82
CA THR A 84 5.06 16.55 15.83
C THR A 84 4.17 15.35 15.52
N MET A 85 4.41 14.63 14.43
CA MET A 85 3.64 13.45 14.07
C MET A 85 3.92 12.31 15.06
N SER A 86 2.88 11.71 15.63
CA SER A 86 3.02 10.49 16.45
C SER A 86 3.27 9.30 15.51
N ILE A 87 4.53 8.89 15.36
CA ILE A 87 4.91 7.82 14.44
C ILE A 87 5.98 6.90 15.02
N ASN A 88 5.79 5.59 14.81
CA ASN A 88 6.74 4.54 15.12
C ASN A 88 7.20 3.86 13.82
N PHE A 89 8.48 3.96 13.52
CA PHE A 89 9.09 3.35 12.33
C PHE A 89 9.57 1.92 12.60
N VAL A 90 9.15 0.99 11.75
CA VAL A 90 9.46 -0.44 11.87
C VAL A 90 10.13 -0.92 10.58
N HIS A 91 11.40 -1.29 10.67
CA HIS A 91 12.13 -1.91 9.57
C HIS A 91 11.83 -3.41 9.55
N SER A 92 10.93 -3.87 8.68
CA SER A 92 10.48 -5.26 8.70
C SER A 92 9.81 -5.65 7.38
N ASP A 93 9.98 -6.90 6.97
CA ASP A 93 9.22 -7.56 5.90
C ASP A 93 8.30 -8.68 6.42
N SER A 94 8.26 -8.89 7.74
CA SER A 94 7.50 -9.94 8.44
C SER A 94 6.42 -9.40 9.38
N PHE A 95 6.14 -8.09 9.33
CA PHE A 95 5.19 -7.40 10.22
C PHE A 95 5.49 -7.57 11.71
N ASP A 96 6.77 -7.62 12.09
CA ASP A 96 7.20 -7.73 13.49
C ASP A 96 7.17 -6.36 14.20
N TYR A 97 5.97 -5.92 14.58
CA TYR A 97 5.73 -4.76 15.43
C TYR A 97 4.87 -5.12 16.65
N ARG A 98 5.01 -4.34 17.73
CA ARG A 98 4.38 -4.60 19.03
C ARG A 98 2.93 -4.12 19.14
N GLN A 99 2.53 -3.14 18.34
CA GLN A 99 1.20 -2.55 18.43
C GLN A 99 0.11 -3.60 18.18
N GLN A 100 -0.72 -3.88 19.18
CA GLN A 100 -1.79 -4.88 19.08
C GLN A 100 -3.10 -4.30 18.57
N HIS A 101 -3.43 -3.07 18.96
CA HIS A 101 -4.64 -2.37 18.51
C HIS A 101 -4.31 -1.49 17.32
N ILE A 102 -4.90 -1.79 16.17
CA ILE A 102 -4.85 -0.98 14.94
C ILE A 102 -6.29 -0.74 14.49
N ASP A 103 -6.70 0.51 14.35
CA ASP A 103 -8.04 0.88 13.90
C ASP A 103 -8.18 0.81 12.38
N ALA A 104 -7.11 1.14 11.66
CA ALA A 104 -7.08 1.12 10.20
C ALA A 104 -5.71 0.71 9.64
N ILE A 105 -5.71 -0.05 8.55
CA ILE A 105 -4.53 -0.43 7.77
C ILE A 105 -4.54 0.35 6.47
N TYR A 106 -3.48 1.11 6.19
CA TYR A 106 -3.23 1.81 4.93
C TYR A 106 -2.25 1.02 4.07
N ALA A 107 -2.70 0.60 2.88
CA ALA A 107 -1.92 -0.19 1.93
C ALA A 107 -2.08 0.39 0.51
N ALA A 108 -1.16 1.29 0.11
CA ALA A 108 -1.19 1.90 -1.22
C ALA A 108 -0.07 1.37 -2.10
N PHE A 109 -0.41 0.66 -3.17
CA PHE A 109 0.52 0.01 -4.10
C PHE A 109 1.53 -0.86 -3.36
N PHE A 110 1.00 -1.63 -2.41
CA PHE A 110 1.77 -2.56 -1.60
C PHE A 110 1.62 -3.98 -2.15
N PHE A 111 0.43 -4.37 -2.61
CA PHE A 111 0.16 -5.75 -3.00
C PHE A 111 0.58 -6.06 -4.44
N ASP A 112 0.91 -5.06 -5.25
CA ASP A 112 1.36 -5.21 -6.64
C ASP A 112 2.74 -5.87 -6.79
N ILE A 113 3.45 -6.02 -5.68
CA ILE A 113 4.75 -6.69 -5.59
C ILE A 113 4.68 -8.10 -4.99
N PHE A 114 3.48 -8.62 -4.73
CA PHE A 114 3.27 -9.94 -4.14
C PHE A 114 2.53 -10.88 -5.07
N SER A 115 2.78 -12.18 -4.91
CA SER A 115 1.94 -13.21 -5.54
C SER A 115 0.55 -13.25 -4.89
N PRO A 116 -0.48 -13.82 -5.55
CA PRO A 116 -1.78 -14.04 -4.93
C PRO A 116 -1.70 -14.79 -3.59
N THR A 117 -0.84 -15.81 -3.50
CA THR A 117 -0.64 -16.60 -2.29
C THR A 117 0.03 -15.80 -1.17
N ASP A 118 1.00 -14.95 -1.50
CA ASP A 118 1.69 -14.14 -0.49
C ASP A 118 0.78 -13.01 0.00
N ALA A 119 0.02 -12.37 -0.90
CA ALA A 119 -0.98 -11.38 -0.51
C ALA A 119 -2.03 -11.97 0.45
N ASP A 120 -2.55 -13.17 0.16
CA ASP A 120 -3.48 -13.90 1.04
C ASP A 120 -2.87 -14.15 2.43
N LYS A 121 -1.63 -14.65 2.49
CA LYS A 121 -0.90 -14.88 3.75
C LYS A 121 -0.72 -13.60 4.55
N ILE A 122 -0.33 -12.49 3.90
CA ILE A 122 -0.13 -11.21 4.57
C ILE A 122 -1.44 -10.71 5.18
N ILE A 123 -2.53 -10.76 4.42
CA ILE A 123 -3.85 -10.35 4.91
C ILE A 123 -4.26 -11.21 6.10
N GLN A 124 -4.06 -12.53 6.04
CA GLN A 124 -4.34 -13.45 7.14
C GLN A 124 -3.52 -13.11 8.40
N ILE A 125 -2.21 -12.92 8.27
CA ILE A 125 -1.33 -12.56 9.39
C ILE A 125 -1.79 -11.27 10.06
N LEU A 126 -2.11 -10.23 9.28
CA LEU A 126 -2.52 -8.94 9.81
C LEU A 126 -3.91 -8.99 10.45
N GLU A 127 -4.83 -9.75 9.87
CA GLU A 127 -6.16 -9.98 10.43
C GLU A 127 -6.11 -10.78 11.74
N GLU A 128 -5.25 -11.78 11.86
CA GLU A 128 -5.05 -12.57 13.08
C GLU A 128 -4.37 -11.75 14.18
N LYS A 129 -3.43 -10.88 13.79
CA LYS A 129 -2.70 -10.00 14.71
C LYS A 129 -3.60 -8.91 15.31
N HIS A 130 -4.68 -8.53 14.63
CA HIS A 130 -5.57 -7.43 15.03
C HIS A 130 -7.00 -7.91 15.28
N PRO A 131 -7.31 -8.44 16.49
CA PRO A 131 -8.62 -9.02 16.80
C PRO A 131 -9.76 -7.99 16.78
N ASN A 132 -9.44 -6.70 16.86
CA ASN A 132 -10.39 -5.60 16.75
C ASN A 132 -10.87 -5.33 15.31
N LYS A 133 -10.40 -6.12 14.32
CA LYS A 133 -10.86 -6.10 12.92
C LYS A 133 -10.74 -4.71 12.28
N PRO A 134 -9.52 -4.21 12.01
CA PRO A 134 -9.31 -2.90 11.41
C PRO A 134 -10.03 -2.75 10.07
N THR A 135 -10.33 -1.50 9.70
CA THR A 135 -10.64 -1.19 8.30
C THR A 135 -9.39 -1.31 7.43
N TRP A 136 -9.54 -1.88 6.24
CA TRP A 136 -8.50 -1.91 5.23
C TRP A 136 -8.72 -0.78 4.22
N HIS A 137 -7.77 0.14 4.16
CA HIS A 137 -7.73 1.24 3.21
C HIS A 137 -6.72 0.86 2.12
N ILE A 138 -7.23 0.48 0.95
CA ILE A 138 -6.41 -0.10 -0.12
C ILE A 138 -6.49 0.77 -1.38
N ALA A 139 -5.34 1.11 -1.94
CA ALA A 139 -5.23 1.62 -3.30
C ALA A 139 -4.27 0.73 -4.09
N ASP A 140 -4.74 0.09 -5.15
CA ASP A 140 -3.91 -0.82 -5.94
C ASP A 140 -4.43 -0.98 -7.38
N PHE A 141 -3.69 -1.70 -8.22
CA PHE A 141 -4.05 -1.97 -9.60
C PHE A 141 -5.21 -2.97 -9.70
N ASN A 142 -6.17 -2.69 -10.59
CA ASN A 142 -7.32 -3.55 -10.86
C ASN A 142 -7.43 -3.90 -12.35
N LEU A 143 -6.60 -4.85 -12.81
CA LEU A 143 -6.60 -5.29 -14.21
C LEU A 143 -7.93 -5.92 -14.66
N GLN A 144 -8.71 -6.49 -13.73
CA GLN A 144 -9.99 -7.13 -14.05
C GLN A 144 -11.08 -6.09 -14.35
N GLY A 145 -11.04 -4.94 -13.67
CA GLY A 145 -12.04 -3.88 -13.80
C GLY A 145 -11.80 -2.88 -14.93
N VAL A 146 -10.65 -2.92 -15.60
CA VAL A 146 -10.25 -1.94 -16.64
C VAL A 146 -11.29 -1.86 -17.76
N THR A 147 -11.77 -0.64 -18.03
CA THR A 147 -12.80 -0.38 -19.06
C THR A 147 -12.24 0.18 -20.38
N LYS A 148 -11.02 0.73 -20.37
CA LYS A 148 -10.33 1.19 -21.59
C LYS A 148 -8.85 0.82 -21.59
N TRP A 149 -8.27 0.66 -22.78
CA TRP A 149 -6.83 0.40 -22.96
C TRP A 149 -6.31 -0.88 -22.30
N LYS A 150 -7.17 -1.92 -22.18
CA LYS A 150 -6.87 -3.15 -21.45
C LYS A 150 -5.55 -3.82 -21.87
N SER A 151 -5.27 -3.89 -23.17
CA SER A 151 -4.01 -4.45 -23.68
C SER A 151 -2.79 -3.63 -23.26
N LEU A 152 -2.86 -2.29 -23.37
CA LEU A 152 -1.80 -1.39 -22.90
C LEU A 152 -1.58 -1.52 -21.39
N ARG A 153 -2.65 -1.57 -20.59
CA ARG A 153 -2.56 -1.75 -19.13
C ARG A 153 -1.91 -3.09 -18.76
N LYS A 154 -2.24 -4.17 -19.49
CA LYS A 154 -1.57 -5.47 -19.32
C LYS A 154 -0.07 -5.37 -19.62
N VAL A 155 0.32 -4.65 -20.66
CA VAL A 155 1.74 -4.43 -20.99
C VAL A 155 2.44 -3.64 -19.90
N GLN A 156 1.83 -2.55 -19.39
CA GLN A 156 2.38 -1.76 -18.28
C GLN A 156 2.61 -2.63 -17.03
N ILE A 157 1.62 -3.42 -16.62
CA ILE A 157 1.78 -4.32 -15.47
C ILE A 157 2.87 -5.36 -15.72
N LYS A 158 2.90 -6.00 -16.90
CA LYS A 158 3.96 -6.97 -17.22
C LYS A 158 5.35 -6.34 -17.18
N ALA A 159 5.49 -5.10 -17.64
CA ALA A 159 6.74 -4.36 -17.58
C ALA A 159 7.17 -4.08 -16.13
N SER A 160 6.24 -3.64 -15.27
CA SER A 160 6.51 -3.43 -13.84
C SER A 160 6.87 -4.72 -13.12
N ILE A 161 6.13 -5.81 -13.37
CA ILE A 161 6.47 -7.13 -12.83
C ILE A 161 7.88 -7.52 -13.26
N LEU A 162 8.21 -7.43 -14.56
CA LEU A 162 9.55 -7.75 -15.05
C LEU A 162 10.63 -6.89 -14.38
N PHE A 163 10.38 -5.58 -14.24
CA PHE A 163 11.28 -4.67 -13.54
C PHE A 163 11.54 -5.13 -12.11
N PHE A 164 10.50 -5.44 -11.34
CA PHE A 164 10.65 -5.89 -9.96
C PHE A 164 11.29 -7.28 -9.85
N ARG A 165 11.04 -8.18 -10.80
CA ARG A 165 11.73 -9.47 -10.89
C ARG A 165 13.24 -9.29 -11.07
N LEU A 166 13.67 -8.30 -11.87
CA LEU A 166 15.08 -8.02 -12.11
C LEU A 166 15.75 -7.27 -10.95
N VAL A 167 15.05 -6.31 -10.36
CA VAL A 167 15.63 -5.42 -9.34
C VAL A 167 15.57 -6.00 -7.93
N ALA A 168 14.44 -6.62 -7.58
CA ALA A 168 14.16 -7.09 -6.23
C ALA A 168 14.14 -8.64 -6.12
N ASN A 169 14.47 -9.35 -7.21
CA ASN A 169 14.46 -10.81 -7.32
C ASN A 169 13.11 -11.44 -6.93
N HIS A 170 12.02 -10.77 -7.31
CA HIS A 170 10.68 -11.26 -7.01
C HIS A 170 10.30 -12.45 -7.89
N ALA A 171 9.54 -13.40 -7.33
CA ALA A 171 9.16 -14.63 -8.02
C ALA A 171 7.76 -14.58 -8.67
N TYR A 172 6.98 -13.52 -8.46
CA TYR A 172 5.60 -13.46 -8.92
C TYR A 172 5.48 -13.07 -10.40
N THR A 173 4.41 -13.55 -11.05
CA THR A 173 4.16 -13.36 -12.48
C THR A 173 2.82 -12.69 -12.78
N GLU A 174 1.98 -12.51 -11.76
CA GLU A 174 0.65 -11.93 -11.89
C GLU A 174 0.29 -11.11 -10.65
N LEU A 175 -0.56 -10.11 -10.86
CA LEU A 175 -1.10 -9.32 -9.77
C LEU A 175 -2.14 -10.12 -8.98
N PRO A 176 -2.19 -9.96 -7.65
CA PRO A 176 -3.23 -10.57 -6.85
C PRO A 176 -4.61 -10.01 -7.27
N PRO A 177 -5.66 -10.84 -7.32
CA PRO A 177 -7.04 -10.39 -7.54
C PRO A 177 -7.59 -9.70 -6.28
N LEU A 178 -6.88 -8.69 -5.76
CA LEU A 178 -7.00 -8.15 -4.41
C LEU A 178 -8.44 -7.76 -4.04
N PHE A 179 -9.07 -6.92 -4.86
CA PHE A 179 -10.41 -6.42 -4.54
C PHE A 179 -11.49 -7.50 -4.58
N SER A 180 -11.40 -8.48 -5.50
CA SER A 180 -12.31 -9.63 -5.50
C SER A 180 -11.99 -10.61 -4.38
N TYR A 181 -10.71 -10.74 -4.00
CA TYR A 181 -10.29 -11.52 -2.83
C TYR A 181 -10.99 -11.02 -1.55
N PHE A 182 -10.92 -9.72 -1.24
CA PHE A 182 -11.59 -9.14 -0.06
C PHE A 182 -13.11 -9.42 -0.07
N ARG A 183 -13.77 -9.19 -1.22
CA ARG A 183 -15.21 -9.46 -1.37
C ARG A 183 -15.57 -10.93 -1.19
N ASN A 184 -14.79 -11.84 -1.77
CA ASN A 184 -15.02 -13.28 -1.67
C ASN A 184 -14.80 -13.81 -0.24
N LYS A 185 -13.95 -13.15 0.55
CA LYS A 185 -13.76 -13.44 1.98
C LYS A 185 -14.80 -12.78 2.89
N GLY A 186 -15.83 -12.14 2.31
CA GLY A 186 -16.96 -11.58 3.05
C GLY A 186 -16.71 -10.18 3.63
N PHE A 187 -15.61 -9.51 3.27
CA PHE A 187 -15.40 -8.12 3.69
C PHE A 187 -16.42 -7.20 3.01
N LYS A 188 -16.96 -6.25 3.78
CA LYS A 188 -17.90 -5.24 3.29
C LYS A 188 -17.12 -4.06 2.72
N SER A 189 -17.42 -3.67 1.48
CA SER A 189 -16.91 -2.43 0.89
C SER A 189 -17.66 -1.23 1.48
N LEU A 190 -16.95 -0.36 2.17
CA LEU A 190 -17.51 0.88 2.75
C LEU A 190 -17.48 2.04 1.76
N THR A 191 -16.38 2.18 1.03
CA THR A 191 -16.17 3.25 0.03
C THR A 191 -15.38 2.70 -1.14
N LYS A 192 -15.71 3.12 -2.36
CA LYS A 192 -14.97 2.77 -3.57
C LYS A 192 -14.82 3.95 -4.51
N LYS A 193 -13.59 4.18 -4.98
CA LYS A 193 -13.25 5.15 -6.03
C LYS A 193 -12.30 4.48 -7.03
N THR A 194 -12.29 4.98 -8.26
CA THR A 194 -11.45 4.43 -9.33
C THR A 194 -10.86 5.55 -10.16
N LEU A 195 -9.62 5.37 -10.61
CA LEU A 195 -8.95 6.27 -11.54
C LEU A 195 -8.56 5.52 -12.82
N ALA A 196 -8.18 6.29 -13.84
CA ALA A 196 -7.51 5.76 -15.03
C ALA A 196 -8.32 4.66 -15.76
N TYR A 197 -9.63 4.87 -15.91
CA TYR A 197 -10.57 3.89 -16.49
C TYR A 197 -10.59 2.55 -15.74
N ASN A 198 -10.75 2.65 -14.40
CA ASN A 198 -10.78 1.53 -13.45
C ASN A 198 -9.47 0.75 -13.32
N PHE A 199 -8.37 1.29 -13.86
CA PHE A 199 -7.06 0.66 -13.74
C PHE A 199 -6.49 0.78 -12.33
N LEU A 200 -6.73 1.91 -11.65
CA LEU A 200 -6.44 2.07 -10.23
C LEU A 200 -7.75 2.02 -9.46
N CYS A 201 -7.77 1.25 -8.40
CA CYS A 201 -8.93 1.10 -7.53
C CYS A 201 -8.54 1.47 -6.10
N ILE A 202 -9.36 2.32 -5.48
CA ILE A 202 -9.24 2.76 -4.11
C ILE A 202 -10.50 2.26 -3.40
N GLU A 203 -10.36 1.33 -2.47
CA GLU A 203 -11.50 0.69 -1.81
C GLU A 203 -11.22 0.51 -0.32
N VAL A 204 -12.21 0.83 0.51
CA VAL A 204 -12.16 0.64 1.96
C VAL A 204 -12.99 -0.57 2.32
N PHE A 205 -12.39 -1.53 3.00
CA PHE A 205 -13.03 -2.77 3.42
C PHE A 205 -13.13 -2.87 4.95
N GLN A 206 -14.21 -3.44 5.43
CA GLN A 206 -14.40 -3.78 6.84
C GLN A 206 -14.78 -5.25 6.95
N ARG A 207 -14.11 -5.98 7.84
CA ARG A 207 -14.51 -7.35 8.17
C ARG A 207 -15.80 -7.32 9.00
N PRO A 208 -16.81 -8.16 8.68
CA PRO A 208 -18.05 -8.25 9.44
C PRO A 208 -17.84 -8.72 10.89
#